data_AF-A0A7X8YYR9-F1
#
_entry.id   AF-A0A7X8YYR9-F1
#
_cell.length_a   1.000
_cell.length_b   1.000
_cell.length_c   1.000
_cell.angle_alpha   90.00
_cell.angle_beta   90.00
_cell.angle_gamma   90.00
#
_symmetry.space_group_name_H-M   'P 1'
#
loop_
_entity.id
_entity.type
_entity.pdbx_description
1 polymer ?
#
loop_
_entity_poly.entity_id
_entity_poly.type
_entity_poly.pdbx_seq_one_letter_code
_entity_poly.pdbx_strand_id
1 'polypeptide(L)'
;MSRFRLLVIADAHHGRRTAEGTPFQLQRRRDLGAELCRRAIEDARGRGGFDAIVLLGDMVDDANPAARGTYMAQLRDQLATGIDASVPILAVRGNHDPSADAMNALLGARGGYQSISSADGGKCRFFVFTDQWDEHDVCTRPDEQMREFVSAALADRHLPLVVLQHNPMNPPIESSYPYMMAQREQLMSDYAAAGATLCLSGHYHRGGPLTKVDGVNYLTAPAITACPHPYMLIDVHDDGRVDAQRCELIDTQSPALVDVHCHTEFAYCGVDITTCDAIERARWFGLRRLCLTEHAPQLYCLAEDFWKARHIFEPRLWREAQAD
;
A
#
# COMPACT_ATOMS: atom_id res chain seq x y z
N MET A 1 22.33 18.59 6.98
CA MET A 1 22.01 17.26 7.53
C MET A 1 21.37 16.48 6.42
N SER A 2 21.85 15.27 6.13
CA SER A 2 21.26 14.45 5.09
C SER A 2 20.07 13.67 5.66
N ARG A 3 19.12 13.30 4.80
CA ARG A 3 17.91 12.55 5.15
C ARG A 3 17.78 11.35 4.23
N PHE A 4 17.13 10.31 4.74
CA PHE A 4 16.70 9.15 3.98
C PHE A 4 15.18 9.03 4.08
N ARG A 5 14.46 9.12 2.97
CA ARG A 5 13.00 9.11 2.92
C ARG A 5 12.45 7.75 2.51
N LEU A 6 11.52 7.25 3.31
CA LEU A 6 10.80 6.00 3.07
C LEU A 6 9.38 6.31 2.63
N LEU A 7 8.93 5.63 1.57
CA LEU A 7 7.51 5.39 1.34
C LEU A 7 7.12 4.09 2.05
N VAL A 8 6.16 4.14 2.98
CA VAL A 8 5.74 2.98 3.75
C VAL A 8 4.28 2.66 3.47
N ILE A 9 4.03 1.41 3.08
CA ILE A 9 2.71 0.86 2.76
C ILE A 9 2.55 -0.44 3.56
N ALA A 10 1.36 -0.65 4.14
CA ALA A 10 1.05 -1.83 4.92
C ALA A 10 -0.34 -2.37 4.55
N ASP A 11 -0.54 -3.68 4.72
CA ASP A 11 -1.83 -4.35 4.74
C ASP A 11 -2.69 -4.02 3.50
N ALA A 12 -2.11 -4.23 2.31
CA ALA A 12 -2.79 -4.05 1.04
C ALA A 12 -3.86 -5.12 0.78
N HIS A 13 -3.72 -6.30 1.41
CA HIS A 13 -4.67 -7.41 1.35
C HIS A 13 -5.22 -7.65 -0.06
N HIS A 14 -4.34 -7.55 -1.08
CA HIS A 14 -4.76 -7.60 -2.47
C HIS A 14 -5.34 -8.97 -2.79
N GLY A 15 -6.55 -9.00 -3.33
CA GLY A 15 -7.27 -10.23 -3.58
C GLY A 15 -8.66 -9.99 -4.15
N ARG A 16 -9.42 -11.07 -4.32
CA ARG A 16 -10.80 -10.95 -4.82
C ARG A 16 -11.69 -10.34 -3.75
N ARG A 17 -12.60 -9.46 -4.17
CA ARG A 17 -13.70 -9.00 -3.34
C ARG A 17 -14.60 -10.17 -2.96
N THR A 18 -14.82 -10.40 -1.67
CA THR A 18 -15.83 -11.36 -1.19
C THR A 18 -17.19 -10.69 -1.13
N ALA A 19 -18.23 -11.41 -1.56
CA ALA A 19 -19.64 -10.97 -1.41
C ALA A 19 -20.14 -11.14 0.04
N GLU A 20 -19.38 -11.88 0.86
CA GLU A 20 -19.70 -12.24 2.23
C GLU A 20 -18.60 -11.73 3.17
N GLY A 21 -19.01 -11.29 4.36
CA GLY A 21 -18.11 -10.76 5.39
C GLY A 21 -18.82 -9.85 6.37
N THR A 22 -18.16 -9.52 7.46
CA THR A 22 -18.63 -8.46 8.37
C THR A 22 -18.66 -7.11 7.64
N PRO A 23 -19.49 -6.14 8.06
CA PRO A 23 -19.51 -4.81 7.45
C PRO A 23 -18.13 -4.15 7.34
N PHE A 24 -17.25 -4.40 8.31
CA PHE A 24 -15.87 -3.92 8.30
C PHE A 24 -14.99 -4.61 7.24
N GLN A 25 -15.19 -5.91 7.00
CA GLN A 25 -14.49 -6.63 5.93
C GLN A 25 -15.01 -6.25 4.55
N LEU A 26 -16.32 -5.98 4.41
CA LEU A 26 -16.94 -5.51 3.17
C LEU A 26 -16.54 -4.08 2.80
N GLN A 27 -16.12 -3.28 3.79
CA GLN A 27 -15.52 -1.96 3.57
C GLN A 27 -14.05 -2.01 3.13
N ARG A 28 -13.41 -3.18 3.07
CA ARG A 28 -12.04 -3.31 2.57
C ARG A 28 -12.09 -3.66 1.09
N ARG A 29 -11.73 -2.72 0.22
CA ARG A 29 -11.59 -2.94 -1.24
C ARG A 29 -10.31 -3.72 -1.55
N ARG A 30 -10.28 -5.00 -1.15
CA ARG A 30 -9.18 -5.94 -1.42
C ARG A 30 -8.86 -6.04 -2.91
N ASP A 31 -9.87 -5.89 -3.74
CA ASP A 31 -9.76 -5.84 -5.20
C ASP A 31 -9.00 -4.62 -5.72
N LEU A 32 -8.88 -3.56 -4.91
CA LEU A 32 -8.10 -2.36 -5.22
C LEU A 32 -6.72 -2.36 -4.57
N GLY A 33 -6.34 -3.35 -3.76
CA GLY A 33 -5.11 -3.34 -2.97
C GLY A 33 -3.87 -2.97 -3.78
N ALA A 34 -3.66 -3.67 -4.90
CA ALA A 34 -2.54 -3.39 -5.80
C ALA A 34 -2.61 -2.00 -6.46
N GLU A 35 -3.81 -1.56 -6.87
CA GLU A 35 -4.01 -0.23 -7.45
C GLU A 35 -3.70 0.88 -6.43
N LEU A 36 -4.14 0.70 -5.19
CA LEU A 36 -3.91 1.65 -4.10
C LEU A 36 -2.40 1.78 -3.83
N CYS A 37 -1.64 0.68 -3.84
CA CYS A 37 -0.19 0.74 -3.72
C CYS A 37 0.45 1.58 -4.84
N ARG A 38 0.06 1.33 -6.11
CA ARG A 38 0.54 2.13 -7.26
C ARG A 38 0.21 3.61 -7.09
N ARG A 39 -1.02 3.94 -6.68
CA ARG A 39 -1.45 5.33 -6.44
C ARG A 39 -0.66 6.00 -5.31
N ALA A 40 -0.38 5.29 -4.21
CA ALA A 40 0.46 5.80 -3.12
C ALA A 40 1.88 6.12 -3.61
N ILE A 41 2.44 5.28 -4.48
CA ILE A 41 3.73 5.52 -5.10
C ILE A 41 3.70 6.78 -5.99
N GLU A 42 2.69 6.92 -6.84
CA GLU A 42 2.54 8.08 -7.72
C GLU A 42 2.34 9.39 -6.93
N ASP A 43 1.47 9.37 -5.92
CA ASP A 43 1.23 10.52 -5.04
C ASP A 43 2.50 10.89 -4.25
N ALA A 44 3.21 9.90 -3.68
CA ALA A 44 4.46 10.11 -2.96
C ALA A 44 5.56 10.73 -3.83
N ARG A 45 5.66 10.35 -5.11
CA ARG A 45 6.55 11.01 -6.08
C ARG A 45 6.21 12.48 -6.26
N GLY A 46 4.92 12.81 -6.41
CA GLY A 46 4.43 14.19 -6.46
C GLY A 46 4.75 15.00 -5.19
N ARG A 47 4.93 14.34 -4.04
CA ARG A 47 5.25 14.94 -2.73
C ARG A 47 6.75 15.03 -2.43
N GLY A 48 7.59 14.98 -3.46
CA GLY A 48 9.04 15.13 -3.33
C GLY A 48 9.80 13.80 -3.26
N GLY A 49 9.19 12.70 -3.69
CA GLY A 49 9.87 11.41 -3.87
C GLY A 49 10.20 10.68 -2.57
N PHE A 50 10.92 9.58 -2.74
CA PHE A 50 11.38 8.68 -1.68
C PHE A 50 12.63 7.92 -2.17
N ASP A 51 13.43 7.44 -1.23
CA ASP A 51 14.69 6.73 -1.47
C ASP A 51 14.51 5.22 -1.44
N ALA A 52 13.48 4.72 -0.74
CA ALA A 52 13.11 3.32 -0.71
C ALA A 52 11.60 3.15 -0.49
N ILE A 53 11.08 2.01 -0.90
CA ILE A 53 9.71 1.58 -0.61
C ILE A 53 9.76 0.48 0.43
N VAL A 54 8.95 0.61 1.48
CA VAL A 54 8.81 -0.36 2.55
C VAL A 54 7.39 -0.94 2.49
N LEU A 55 7.31 -2.25 2.32
CA LEU A 55 6.06 -3.01 2.36
C LEU A 55 6.04 -3.80 3.68
N LEU A 56 5.12 -3.46 4.58
CA LEU A 56 5.07 -4.01 5.95
C LEU A 56 4.12 -5.21 6.08
N GLY A 57 4.09 -6.10 5.09
CA GLY A 57 3.32 -7.33 5.12
C GLY A 57 1.81 -7.18 4.90
N ASP A 58 1.16 -8.33 4.81
CA ASP A 58 -0.22 -8.55 4.42
C ASP A 58 -0.54 -7.86 3.08
N MET A 59 0.32 -8.13 2.10
CA MET A 59 0.23 -7.52 0.78
C MET A 59 -0.82 -8.22 -0.10
N VAL A 60 -1.06 -9.50 0.14
CA VAL A 60 -2.11 -10.29 -0.51
C VAL A 60 -3.00 -10.98 0.51
N ASP A 61 -4.23 -11.29 0.11
CA ASP A 61 -5.19 -12.01 0.95
C ASP A 61 -5.04 -13.53 0.81
N ASP A 62 -5.14 -14.22 1.95
CA ASP A 62 -4.95 -15.67 2.04
C ASP A 62 -6.23 -16.51 1.95
N ALA A 63 -7.39 -15.89 1.69
CA ALA A 63 -8.65 -16.63 1.57
C ALA A 63 -8.63 -17.72 0.47
N ASN A 64 -7.68 -17.66 -0.47
CA ASN A 64 -7.48 -18.70 -1.49
C ASN A 64 -5.99 -18.92 -1.80
N PRO A 65 -5.33 -19.89 -1.13
CA PRO A 65 -3.91 -20.20 -1.34
C PRO A 65 -3.55 -20.48 -2.81
N ALA A 66 -4.47 -21.04 -3.60
CA ALA A 66 -4.24 -21.33 -5.02
C ALA A 66 -4.16 -20.07 -5.88
N ALA A 67 -4.78 -18.96 -5.45
CA ALA A 67 -4.77 -17.68 -6.16
C ALA A 67 -3.66 -16.73 -5.67
N ARG A 68 -2.99 -17.05 -4.56
CA ARG A 68 -2.01 -16.19 -3.88
C ARG A 68 -0.86 -15.76 -4.80
N GLY A 69 -0.35 -16.69 -5.62
CA GLY A 69 0.70 -16.41 -6.61
C GLY A 69 0.25 -15.41 -7.68
N THR A 70 -1.01 -15.52 -8.15
CA THR A 70 -1.60 -14.60 -9.13
C THR A 70 -1.75 -13.19 -8.54
N TYR A 71 -2.26 -13.08 -7.31
CA TYR A 71 -2.42 -11.78 -6.65
C TYR A 71 -1.06 -11.12 -6.40
N MET A 72 -0.04 -11.88 -6.01
CA MET A 72 1.32 -11.33 -5.88
C MET A 72 1.89 -10.85 -7.20
N ALA A 73 1.67 -11.59 -8.30
CA ALA A 73 2.11 -11.16 -9.62
C ALA A 73 1.41 -9.86 -10.05
N GLN A 74 0.09 -9.75 -9.84
CA GLN A 74 -0.66 -8.53 -10.11
C GLN A 74 -0.16 -7.34 -9.28
N LEU A 75 0.10 -7.56 -7.99
CA LEU A 75 0.68 -6.55 -7.11
C LEU A 75 2.04 -6.09 -7.66
N ARG A 76 2.94 -7.02 -7.96
CA ARG A 76 4.26 -6.72 -8.55
C ARG A 76 4.12 -5.89 -9.82
N ASP A 77 3.23 -6.24 -10.73
CA ASP A 77 3.06 -5.54 -11.99
C ASP A 77 2.55 -4.10 -11.79
N GLN A 78 1.64 -3.89 -10.83
CA GLN A 78 1.17 -2.55 -10.44
C GLN A 78 2.29 -1.73 -9.80
N LEU A 79 3.08 -2.33 -8.91
CA LEU A 79 4.26 -1.69 -8.31
C LEU A 79 5.25 -1.29 -9.41
N ALA A 80 5.57 -2.19 -10.34
CA ALA A 80 6.52 -1.93 -11.43
C ALA A 80 6.10 -0.79 -12.37
N THR A 81 4.80 -0.56 -12.54
CA THR A 81 4.28 0.57 -13.34
C THR A 81 4.66 1.92 -12.74
N GLY A 82 4.77 1.99 -11.41
CA GLY A 82 5.00 3.21 -10.67
C GLY A 82 6.41 3.34 -10.08
N ILE A 83 7.35 2.45 -10.36
CA ILE A 83 8.66 2.42 -9.67
C ILE A 83 9.80 2.47 -10.69
N ASP A 84 10.84 3.27 -10.40
CA ASP A 84 12.09 3.21 -11.15
C ASP A 84 12.85 1.98 -10.65
N ALA A 85 13.40 1.17 -11.55
CA ALA A 85 14.17 -0.02 -11.20
C ALA A 85 15.31 0.24 -10.21
N SER A 86 15.78 1.48 -10.08
CA SER A 86 16.80 1.87 -9.09
C SER A 86 16.28 2.01 -7.66
N VAL A 87 14.97 2.14 -7.44
CA VAL A 87 14.41 2.32 -6.09
C VAL A 87 14.29 0.95 -5.41
N PRO A 88 15.00 0.73 -4.29
CA PRO A 88 14.94 -0.52 -3.56
C PRO A 88 13.58 -0.72 -2.89
N ILE A 89 13.11 -1.97 -2.93
CA ILE A 89 11.93 -2.45 -2.18
C ILE A 89 12.42 -3.26 -1.00
N LEU A 90 11.99 -2.86 0.19
CA LEU A 90 12.17 -3.57 1.46
C LEU A 90 10.82 -4.19 1.82
N ALA A 91 10.73 -5.52 1.74
CA ALA A 91 9.47 -6.22 1.94
C ALA A 91 9.54 -7.12 3.18
N VAL A 92 8.59 -6.92 4.08
CA VAL A 92 8.33 -7.79 5.23
C VAL A 92 7.14 -8.67 4.89
N ARG A 93 7.21 -9.94 5.28
CA ARG A 93 6.09 -10.87 5.20
C ARG A 93 5.07 -10.60 6.31
N GLY A 94 3.78 -10.55 5.99
CA GLY A 94 2.68 -10.66 6.96
C GLY A 94 2.13 -12.08 7.10
N ASN A 95 1.20 -12.30 8.03
CA ASN A 95 0.66 -13.64 8.28
C ASN A 95 -0.15 -14.17 7.08
N HIS A 96 -0.72 -13.28 6.24
CA HIS A 96 -1.45 -13.66 5.03
C HIS A 96 -0.57 -13.89 3.78
N ASP A 97 0.70 -13.49 3.85
CA ASP A 97 1.58 -13.54 2.69
C ASP A 97 2.24 -14.93 2.50
N PRO A 98 2.68 -15.23 1.26
CA PRO A 98 3.58 -16.36 1.00
C PRO A 98 4.85 -16.30 1.88
N SER A 99 5.67 -17.36 1.84
CA SER A 99 6.96 -17.36 2.56
C SER A 99 7.83 -16.15 2.18
N ALA A 100 8.67 -15.71 3.11
CA ALA A 100 9.53 -14.55 2.89
C ALA A 100 10.43 -14.72 1.64
N ASP A 101 10.93 -15.93 1.39
CA ASP A 101 11.72 -16.23 0.19
C ASP A 101 10.92 -16.06 -1.10
N ALA A 102 9.67 -16.53 -1.12
CA ALA A 102 8.81 -16.38 -2.29
C ALA A 102 8.47 -14.90 -2.55
N MET A 103 8.20 -14.13 -1.48
CA MET A 103 7.96 -12.70 -1.57
C MET A 103 9.21 -11.96 -2.08
N ASN A 104 10.37 -12.25 -1.51
CA ASN A 104 11.65 -11.64 -1.89
C ASN A 104 11.99 -11.91 -3.35
N ALA A 105 11.84 -13.16 -3.82
CA ALA A 105 12.07 -13.53 -5.21
C ALA A 105 11.14 -12.78 -6.18
N LEU A 106 9.87 -12.59 -5.81
CA LEU A 106 8.88 -11.91 -6.66
C LEU A 106 9.09 -10.40 -6.75
N LEU A 107 9.52 -9.77 -5.64
CA LEU A 107 9.68 -8.33 -5.53
C LEU A 107 11.12 -7.84 -5.78
N GLY A 108 12.08 -8.76 -5.98
CA GLY A 108 13.50 -8.42 -6.01
C GLY A 108 14.01 -7.86 -4.66
N ALA A 109 13.35 -8.23 -3.57
CA ALA A 109 13.70 -7.81 -2.21
C ALA A 109 14.60 -8.85 -1.52
N ARG A 110 15.05 -8.54 -0.29
CA ARG A 110 15.82 -9.48 0.54
C ARG A 110 15.55 -9.24 2.02
N GLY A 111 15.61 -10.31 2.81
CA GLY A 111 15.60 -10.26 4.27
C GLY A 111 16.96 -9.84 4.86
N GLY A 112 17.01 -9.67 6.17
CA GLY A 112 18.24 -9.41 6.92
C GLY A 112 18.80 -8.00 6.75
N TYR A 113 20.12 -7.86 6.98
CA TYR A 113 20.80 -6.56 6.98
C TYR A 113 21.01 -5.98 5.59
N GLN A 114 20.74 -4.69 5.46
CA GLN A 114 21.00 -3.92 4.24
C GLN A 114 21.47 -2.50 4.60
N SER A 115 22.40 -1.97 3.81
CA SER A 115 22.79 -0.54 3.88
C SER A 115 22.49 0.10 2.53
N ILE A 116 21.70 1.18 2.54
CA ILE A 116 21.20 1.84 1.33
C ILE A 116 21.59 3.31 1.38
N SER A 117 22.06 3.82 0.25
CA SER A 117 22.37 5.24 0.06
C SER A 117 21.30 5.88 -0.83
N SER A 118 20.82 7.06 -0.44
CA SER A 118 20.00 7.91 -1.30
C SER A 118 20.84 8.60 -2.36
N ALA A 119 20.20 9.11 -3.41
CA ALA A 119 20.87 9.87 -4.47
C ALA A 119 21.55 11.15 -3.92
N ASP A 120 20.97 11.73 -2.87
CA ASP A 120 21.46 12.97 -2.23
C ASP A 120 22.50 12.70 -1.13
N GLY A 121 23.00 11.47 -1.01
CA GLY A 121 24.09 11.09 -0.11
C GLY A 121 23.68 10.72 1.31
N GLY A 122 22.37 10.68 1.60
CA GLY A 122 21.84 10.11 2.84
C GLY A 122 22.07 8.60 2.90
N LYS A 123 22.31 8.05 4.09
CA LYS A 123 22.54 6.61 4.26
C LYS A 123 21.74 6.07 5.42
N CYS A 124 21.09 4.92 5.20
CA CYS A 124 20.32 4.25 6.22
C CYS A 124 20.60 2.76 6.21
N ARG A 125 20.68 2.18 7.40
CA ARG A 125 20.78 0.74 7.62
C ARG A 125 19.39 0.19 7.88
N PHE A 126 19.15 -1.02 7.40
CA PHE A 126 17.89 -1.73 7.56
C PHE A 126 18.15 -3.13 8.07
N PHE A 127 17.26 -3.63 8.91
CA PHE A 127 17.16 -5.05 9.18
C PHE A 127 15.72 -5.50 8.93
N VAL A 128 15.53 -6.36 7.94
CA VAL A 128 14.23 -6.90 7.53
C VAL A 128 14.04 -8.27 8.18
N PHE A 129 13.17 -8.34 9.18
CA PHE A 129 12.87 -9.61 9.84
C PHE A 129 11.91 -10.48 9.02
N THR A 130 12.07 -11.78 9.14
CA THR A 130 11.23 -12.83 8.53
C THR A 130 10.58 -13.65 9.64
N ASP A 131 9.72 -12.99 10.42
CA ASP A 131 9.04 -13.57 11.57
C ASP A 131 8.11 -14.76 11.18
N GLN A 132 7.69 -15.54 12.18
CA GLN A 132 6.88 -16.75 12.00
C GLN A 132 5.59 -16.66 12.81
N TRP A 133 4.53 -17.27 12.28
CA TRP A 133 3.21 -17.36 12.93
C TRP A 133 2.83 -18.83 13.09
N ASP A 134 2.23 -19.17 14.23
CA ASP A 134 1.63 -20.47 14.48
C ASP A 134 0.16 -20.53 13.99
N GLU A 135 -0.54 -21.63 14.22
CA GLU A 135 -1.95 -21.79 13.85
C GLU A 135 -2.92 -20.82 14.56
N HIS A 136 -2.44 -20.08 15.56
CA HIS A 136 -3.22 -19.11 16.34
C HIS A 136 -2.84 -17.66 16.02
N ASP A 137 -2.11 -17.42 14.91
CA ASP A 137 -1.56 -16.12 14.53
C ASP A 137 -0.59 -15.51 15.57
N VAL A 138 -0.04 -16.31 16.49
CA VAL A 138 0.95 -15.82 17.45
C VAL A 138 2.29 -15.66 16.75
N CYS A 139 2.73 -14.41 16.63
CA CYS A 139 4.00 -14.07 15.99
C CYS A 139 5.19 -14.32 16.92
N THR A 140 6.19 -15.06 16.43
CA THR A 140 7.46 -15.31 17.11
C THR A 140 8.64 -15.00 16.20
N ARG A 141 9.77 -14.63 16.81
CA ARG A 141 11.03 -14.44 16.09
C ARG A 141 11.97 -15.62 16.34
N PRO A 142 12.58 -16.17 15.28
CA PRO A 142 13.67 -17.13 15.42
C PRO A 142 14.95 -16.50 16.01
N ASP A 143 15.57 -17.18 16.98
CA ASP A 143 16.83 -16.74 17.62
C ASP A 143 17.98 -16.50 16.64
N GLU A 144 18.00 -17.24 15.52
CA GLU A 144 18.98 -17.05 14.45
C GLU A 144 18.94 -15.63 13.87
N GLN A 145 17.75 -15.11 13.62
CA GLN A 145 17.60 -13.74 13.10
C GLN A 145 18.03 -12.69 14.12
N MET A 146 17.83 -12.95 15.42
CA MET A 146 18.33 -12.05 16.46
C MET A 146 19.85 -12.06 16.55
N ARG A 147 20.50 -13.21 16.38
CA ARG A 147 21.97 -13.30 16.28
C ARG A 147 22.49 -12.51 15.08
N GLU A 148 21.84 -12.64 13.93
CA GLU A 148 22.17 -11.85 12.73
C GLU A 148 21.97 -10.35 12.94
N PHE A 149 20.85 -9.95 13.56
CA PHE A 149 20.54 -8.55 13.87
C PHE A 149 21.58 -7.93 14.79
N VAL A 150 21.93 -8.61 15.88
CA VAL A 150 22.93 -8.12 16.84
C VAL A 150 24.29 -7.96 16.15
N SER A 151 24.70 -8.93 15.33
CA SER A 151 25.93 -8.84 14.54
C SER A 151 25.91 -7.66 13.57
N ALA A 152 24.81 -7.51 12.83
CA ALA A 152 24.62 -6.42 11.86
C ALA A 152 24.59 -5.04 12.52
N ALA A 153 24.02 -4.92 13.72
CA ALA A 153 23.98 -3.67 14.47
C ALA A 153 25.37 -3.14 14.85
N LEU A 154 26.40 -4.01 14.86
CA LEU A 154 27.79 -3.60 15.10
C LEU A 154 28.41 -2.85 13.91
N ALA A 155 27.93 -3.10 12.69
CA ALA A 155 28.43 -2.47 11.48
C ALA A 155 27.90 -1.03 11.34
N ASP A 156 28.77 -0.08 10.98
CA ASP A 156 28.39 1.31 10.67
C ASP A 156 27.49 1.97 11.73
N ARG A 157 27.78 1.75 13.02
CA ARG A 157 26.99 2.22 14.19
C ARG A 157 26.66 3.71 14.22
N HIS A 158 27.38 4.52 13.45
CA HIS A 158 27.14 5.96 13.33
C HIS A 158 25.95 6.30 12.41
N LEU A 159 25.46 5.35 11.60
CA LEU A 159 24.31 5.54 10.71
C LEU A 159 23.01 5.10 11.38
N PRO A 160 21.86 5.70 11.05
CA PRO A 160 20.56 5.24 11.52
C PRO A 160 20.29 3.77 11.16
N LEU A 161 19.63 3.03 12.07
CA LEU A 161 19.22 1.64 11.88
C LEU A 161 17.70 1.52 11.99
N VAL A 162 17.05 1.14 10.89
CA VAL A 162 15.61 0.93 10.79
C VAL A 162 15.32 -0.57 10.82
N VAL A 163 14.49 -0.99 11.78
CA VAL A 163 13.99 -2.35 11.93
C VAL A 163 12.64 -2.47 11.26
N LEU A 164 12.47 -3.48 10.40
CA LEU A 164 11.25 -3.73 9.66
C LEU A 164 10.65 -5.08 10.06
N GLN A 165 9.39 -5.08 10.46
CA GLN A 165 8.62 -6.26 10.86
C GLN A 165 7.12 -6.06 10.59
N HIS A 166 6.31 -7.10 10.71
CA HIS A 166 4.88 -7.00 10.46
C HIS A 166 4.10 -6.68 11.75
N ASN A 167 4.27 -7.47 12.81
CA ASN A 167 3.53 -7.28 14.07
C ASN A 167 3.97 -6.01 14.84
N PRO A 168 3.04 -5.22 15.39
CA PRO A 168 3.35 -4.04 16.21
C PRO A 168 4.15 -4.33 17.48
N MET A 169 4.93 -3.32 17.88
CA MET A 169 5.67 -3.32 19.16
C MET A 169 5.18 -2.25 20.12
N ASN A 170 4.76 -1.07 19.66
CA ASN A 170 4.35 0.00 20.57
C ASN A 170 3.41 1.01 19.88
N PRO A 171 2.40 1.56 20.59
CA PRO A 171 1.98 1.24 21.96
C PRO A 171 1.42 -0.18 22.13
N PRO A 172 1.27 -0.70 23.36
CA PRO A 172 0.55 -1.95 23.60
C PRO A 172 -0.87 -1.91 23.04
N ILE A 173 -1.30 -3.02 22.45
CA ILE A 173 -2.66 -3.17 21.91
C ILE A 173 -3.41 -4.16 22.80
N GLU A 174 -4.49 -3.70 23.43
CA GLU A 174 -5.40 -4.55 24.19
C GLU A 174 -6.42 -5.17 23.24
N SER A 175 -6.26 -6.47 22.98
CA SER A 175 -7.15 -7.25 22.12
C SER A 175 -7.10 -8.73 22.49
N SER A 176 -8.18 -9.45 22.18
CA SER A 176 -8.18 -10.92 22.20
C SER A 176 -7.43 -11.52 21.01
N TYR A 177 -7.20 -10.74 19.95
CA TYR A 177 -6.42 -11.14 18.78
C TYR A 177 -4.92 -10.81 19.00
N PRO A 178 -3.98 -11.71 18.65
CA PRO A 178 -2.57 -11.57 19.00
C PRO A 178 -1.82 -10.60 18.07
N TYR A 179 -2.19 -9.32 18.08
CA TYR A 179 -1.51 -8.30 17.27
C TYR A 179 -0.03 -8.15 17.61
N MET A 180 0.32 -8.27 18.90
CA MET A 180 1.68 -8.01 19.37
C MET A 180 2.54 -9.27 19.29
N MET A 181 3.85 -9.08 19.09
CA MET A 181 4.80 -10.18 19.14
C MET A 181 4.83 -10.86 20.51
N ALA A 182 4.96 -12.19 20.54
CA ALA A 182 5.04 -12.95 21.80
C ALA A 182 6.25 -12.52 22.66
N GLN A 183 7.39 -12.25 22.02
CA GLN A 183 8.66 -11.90 22.69
C GLN A 183 8.86 -10.38 22.79
N ARG A 184 7.78 -9.59 22.73
CA ARG A 184 7.81 -8.13 22.57
C ARG A 184 8.79 -7.43 23.51
N GLU A 185 8.71 -7.68 24.81
CA GLU A 185 9.50 -6.96 25.82
C GLU A 185 11.00 -7.18 25.63
N GLN A 186 11.41 -8.43 25.43
CA GLN A 186 12.81 -8.78 25.18
C GLN A 186 13.31 -8.12 23.89
N LEU A 187 12.54 -8.21 22.81
CA LEU A 187 12.92 -7.64 21.52
C LEU A 187 13.04 -6.10 21.55
N MET A 188 12.16 -5.40 22.27
CA MET A 188 12.29 -3.95 22.46
C MET A 188 13.58 -3.58 23.20
N SER A 189 13.93 -4.35 24.23
CA SER A 189 15.21 -4.20 24.94
C SER A 189 16.40 -4.43 24.02
N ASP A 190 16.35 -5.48 23.18
CA ASP A 190 17.41 -5.81 22.23
C ASP A 190 17.57 -4.71 21.17
N TYR A 191 16.47 -4.11 20.70
CA TYR A 191 16.52 -2.98 19.76
C TYR A 191 17.17 -1.74 20.37
N ALA A 192 16.82 -1.41 21.61
CA ALA A 192 17.42 -0.31 22.33
C ALA A 192 18.93 -0.56 22.54
N ALA A 193 19.32 -1.76 22.96
CA ALA A 193 20.71 -2.15 23.14
C ALA A 193 21.51 -2.13 21.83
N ALA A 194 20.88 -2.47 20.71
CA ALA A 194 21.46 -2.40 19.36
C ALA A 194 21.55 -0.97 18.80
N GLY A 195 20.93 0.02 19.45
CA GLY A 195 20.88 1.40 18.97
C GLY A 195 19.98 1.57 17.75
N ALA A 196 18.89 0.80 17.65
CA ALA A 196 17.91 0.98 16.59
C ALA A 196 17.30 2.40 16.66
N THR A 197 17.17 3.04 15.51
CA THR A 197 16.60 4.39 15.39
C THR A 197 15.08 4.34 15.28
N LEU A 198 14.56 3.38 14.52
CA LEU A 198 13.15 3.27 14.18
C LEU A 198 12.77 1.79 14.00
N CYS A 199 11.59 1.41 14.49
CA CYS A 199 10.93 0.14 14.22
C CYS A 199 9.59 0.43 13.52
N LEU A 200 9.40 -0.15 12.33
CA LEU A 200 8.19 -0.04 11.52
C LEU A 200 7.42 -1.35 11.52
N SER A 201 6.09 -1.24 11.64
CA SER A 201 5.17 -2.39 11.69
C SER A 201 3.87 -2.13 10.93
N GLY A 202 3.15 -3.17 10.52
CA GLY A 202 1.80 -3.14 9.94
C GLY A 202 0.80 -3.86 10.86
N HIS A 203 -0.05 -4.73 10.28
CA HIS A 203 -0.91 -5.73 10.95
C HIS A 203 -2.07 -5.17 11.79
N TYR A 204 -1.83 -4.13 12.61
CA TYR A 204 -2.89 -3.39 13.28
C TYR A 204 -3.38 -2.29 12.35
N HIS A 205 -4.31 -2.64 11.48
CA HIS A 205 -4.77 -1.82 10.34
C HIS A 205 -5.16 -0.37 10.67
N ARG A 206 -5.52 -0.07 11.92
CA ARG A 206 -5.81 1.30 12.38
C ARG A 206 -4.56 2.19 12.37
N GLY A 207 -3.37 1.58 12.43
CA GLY A 207 -2.10 2.23 12.70
C GLY A 207 -1.95 2.65 14.15
N GLY A 208 -0.82 3.29 14.45
CA GLY A 208 -0.51 3.86 15.76
C GLY A 208 0.27 5.18 15.62
N PRO A 209 0.35 5.99 16.68
CA PRO A 209 1.18 7.18 16.69
C PRO A 209 2.67 6.80 16.67
N LEU A 210 3.52 7.71 16.17
CA LEU A 210 4.96 7.63 16.38
C LEU A 210 5.24 7.80 17.88
N THR A 211 5.90 6.82 18.48
CA THR A 211 6.24 6.82 19.91
C THR A 211 7.72 6.55 20.09
N LYS A 212 8.31 7.02 21.21
CA LYS A 212 9.71 6.78 21.53
C LYS A 212 9.85 6.08 22.87
N VAL A 213 10.51 4.93 22.90
CA VAL A 213 10.76 4.12 24.09
C VAL A 213 12.23 3.68 24.07
N ASP A 214 12.95 3.94 25.16
CA ASP A 214 14.38 3.57 25.33
C ASP A 214 15.28 3.97 24.15
N GLY A 215 15.02 5.16 23.58
CA GLY A 215 15.80 5.72 22.48
C GLY A 215 15.32 5.30 21.08
N VAL A 216 14.48 4.26 20.96
CA VAL A 216 13.97 3.75 19.68
C VAL A 216 12.62 4.36 19.36
N ASN A 217 12.41 4.80 18.12
CA ASN A 217 11.09 5.22 17.64
C ASN A 217 10.30 3.99 17.16
N TYR A 218 9.00 3.95 17.42
CA TYR A 218 8.09 2.89 17.00
C TYR A 218 6.90 3.49 16.28
N LEU A 219 6.56 2.92 15.12
CA LEU A 219 5.40 3.32 14.34
C LEU A 219 4.74 2.12 13.68
N THR A 220 3.43 1.99 13.91
CA THR A 220 2.58 1.07 13.16
C THR A 220 1.89 1.82 12.03
N ALA A 221 2.22 1.49 10.80
CA ALA A 221 1.56 2.03 9.62
C ALA A 221 0.11 1.50 9.52
N PRO A 222 -0.85 2.35 9.15
CA PRO A 222 -2.21 1.92 8.91
C PRO A 222 -2.32 1.13 7.59
N ALA A 223 -3.37 0.32 7.47
CA ALA A 223 -3.67 -0.42 6.26
C ALA A 223 -4.06 0.52 5.13
N ILE A 224 -3.43 0.38 3.95
CA ILE A 224 -3.77 1.19 2.78
C ILE A 224 -5.19 0.90 2.25
N THR A 225 -5.73 -0.28 2.56
CA THR A 225 -7.11 -0.65 2.22
C THR A 225 -8.16 -0.01 3.12
N ALA A 226 -7.78 0.56 4.26
CA ALA A 226 -8.70 1.28 5.12
C ALA A 226 -8.94 2.69 4.56
N CYS A 227 -10.18 3.05 4.25
CA CYS A 227 -10.52 4.44 3.88
C CYS A 227 -10.07 5.42 4.99
N PRO A 228 -9.40 6.55 4.68
CA PRO A 228 -9.22 7.20 3.37
C PRO A 228 -7.94 6.81 2.59
N HIS A 229 -7.55 5.54 2.69
CA HIS A 229 -6.40 4.92 2.03
C HIS A 229 -5.07 5.55 2.43
N PRO A 230 -4.69 5.43 3.72
CA PRO A 230 -3.50 6.05 4.24
C PRO A 230 -2.23 5.30 3.83
N TYR A 231 -1.14 6.05 3.74
CA TYR A 231 0.23 5.55 3.67
C TYR A 231 1.14 6.52 4.43
N MET A 232 2.41 6.17 4.64
CA MET A 232 3.34 7.04 5.38
C MET A 232 4.53 7.47 4.51
N LEU A 233 4.93 8.73 4.65
CA LEU A 233 6.25 9.21 4.27
C LEU A 233 7.07 9.42 5.53
N ILE A 234 8.25 8.81 5.62
CA ILE A 234 9.08 8.87 6.81
C ILE A 234 10.47 9.36 6.44
N ASP A 235 10.90 10.45 7.05
CA ASP A 235 12.26 10.95 6.95
C ASP A 235 13.07 10.49 8.16
N VAL A 236 14.15 9.74 7.89
CA VAL A 236 15.15 9.34 8.88
C VAL A 236 16.40 10.20 8.66
N HIS A 237 16.82 10.93 9.69
CA HIS A 237 17.95 11.85 9.63
C HIS A 237 19.20 11.21 10.24
N ASP A 238 20.38 11.61 9.80
CA ASP A 238 21.66 11.05 10.28
C ASP A 238 21.88 11.23 11.80
N ASP A 239 21.23 12.23 12.41
CA ASP A 239 21.29 12.51 13.85
C ASP A 239 20.31 11.66 14.68
N GLY A 240 19.58 10.75 14.03
CA GLY A 240 18.59 9.86 14.65
C GLY A 240 17.20 10.47 14.82
N ARG A 241 16.97 11.71 14.34
CA ARG A 241 15.62 12.27 14.27
C ARG A 241 14.78 11.48 13.25
N VAL A 242 13.50 11.30 13.55
CA VAL A 242 12.52 10.66 12.68
C VAL A 242 11.32 11.58 12.56
N ASP A 243 10.98 11.97 11.34
CA ASP A 243 9.73 12.67 11.03
C ASP A 243 8.81 11.73 10.27
N ALA A 244 7.58 11.53 10.76
CA ALA A 244 6.60 10.67 10.12
C ALA A 244 5.39 11.50 9.67
N GLN A 245 5.09 11.46 8.38
CA GLN A 245 3.94 12.11 7.78
C GLN A 245 2.95 11.05 7.31
N ARG A 246 1.70 11.14 7.80
CA ARG A 246 0.58 10.40 7.24
C ARG A 246 0.06 11.10 6.00
N CYS A 247 -0.07 10.37 4.91
CA CYS A 247 -0.70 10.82 3.67
C CYS A 247 -1.92 9.95 3.39
N GLU A 248 -2.90 10.49 2.66
CA GLU A 248 -4.17 9.83 2.37
C GLU A 248 -4.48 10.05 0.89
N LEU A 249 -4.89 8.99 0.18
CA LEU A 249 -5.19 9.09 -1.26
C LEU A 249 -6.51 9.79 -1.55
N ILE A 250 -7.37 9.92 -0.55
CA ILE A 250 -8.56 10.76 -0.61
C ILE A 250 -8.24 12.06 0.11
N ASP A 251 -8.21 13.17 -0.65
CA ASP A 251 -8.07 14.50 -0.07
C ASP A 251 -9.37 14.92 0.62
N THR A 252 -9.37 14.85 1.95
CA THR A 252 -10.49 15.27 2.80
C THR A 252 -10.45 16.75 3.16
N GLN A 253 -9.39 17.47 2.79
CA GLN A 253 -9.18 18.88 3.13
C GLN A 253 -9.57 19.84 2.00
N SER A 254 -9.49 19.37 0.74
CA SER A 254 -9.94 20.15 -0.42
C SER A 254 -11.46 20.16 -0.59
N PRO A 255 -12.01 21.16 -1.33
CA PRO A 255 -13.41 21.14 -1.72
C PRO A 255 -13.76 19.84 -2.43
N ALA A 256 -14.92 19.27 -2.07
CA ALA A 256 -15.32 17.97 -2.56
C ALA A 256 -15.46 17.97 -4.09
N LEU A 257 -14.81 17.00 -4.74
CA LEU A 257 -14.76 16.90 -6.19
C LEU A 257 -16.08 16.39 -6.77
N VAL A 258 -16.47 16.96 -7.91
CA VAL A 258 -17.60 16.51 -8.72
C VAL A 258 -17.07 16.19 -10.10
N ASP A 259 -17.24 14.94 -10.53
CA ASP A 259 -16.97 14.55 -11.91
C ASP A 259 -18.25 14.69 -12.72
N VAL A 260 -18.19 15.50 -13.78
CA VAL A 260 -19.32 15.82 -14.66
C VAL A 260 -19.26 15.09 -16.00
N HIS A 261 -18.23 14.28 -16.23
CA HIS A 261 -17.99 13.63 -17.51
C HIS A 261 -17.59 12.17 -17.31
N CYS A 262 -18.55 11.35 -16.88
CA CYS A 262 -18.38 9.90 -16.81
C CYS A 262 -19.33 9.23 -17.80
N HIS A 263 -18.82 8.30 -18.60
CA HIS A 263 -19.64 7.57 -19.57
C HIS A 263 -20.25 6.33 -18.91
N THR A 264 -21.23 5.73 -19.59
CA THR A 264 -21.85 4.46 -19.19
C THR A 264 -21.37 3.32 -20.09
N GLU A 265 -21.83 2.10 -19.80
CA GLU A 265 -21.67 0.92 -20.64
C GLU A 265 -22.22 1.06 -22.08
N PHE A 266 -23.05 2.08 -22.36
CA PHE A 266 -23.63 2.30 -23.69
C PHE A 266 -22.80 3.21 -24.59
N ALA A 267 -21.73 3.84 -24.06
CA ALA A 267 -20.84 4.66 -24.87
C ALA A 267 -20.00 3.77 -25.81
N TYR A 268 -19.69 4.27 -27.01
CA TYR A 268 -18.83 3.50 -27.95
C TYR A 268 -17.42 3.24 -27.44
N CYS A 269 -16.93 4.05 -26.50
CA CYS A 269 -15.66 3.81 -25.82
C CYS A 269 -15.79 2.90 -24.58
N GLY A 270 -17.00 2.45 -24.25
CA GLY A 270 -17.25 1.47 -23.21
C GLY A 270 -16.77 0.09 -23.66
N VAL A 271 -15.67 -0.39 -23.07
CA VAL A 271 -15.17 -1.76 -23.31
C VAL A 271 -15.43 -2.63 -22.07
N ASP A 272 -15.15 -2.08 -20.90
CA ASP A 272 -15.16 -2.75 -19.60
C ASP A 272 -15.69 -1.83 -18.48
N ILE A 273 -16.48 -0.83 -18.85
CA ILE A 273 -17.04 0.17 -17.94
C ILE A 273 -18.52 -0.14 -17.71
N THR A 274 -18.96 -0.06 -16.46
CA THR A 274 -20.39 -0.05 -16.13
C THR A 274 -20.70 1.18 -15.29
N THR A 275 -21.93 1.66 -15.40
CA THR A 275 -22.46 2.72 -14.54
C THR A 275 -22.32 2.36 -13.05
N CYS A 276 -22.60 1.12 -12.69
CA CYS A 276 -22.49 0.63 -11.32
C CYS A 276 -21.06 0.72 -10.79
N ASP A 277 -20.08 0.27 -11.58
CA ASP A 277 -18.66 0.30 -11.21
C ASP A 277 -18.15 1.74 -11.12
N ALA A 278 -18.59 2.62 -12.02
CA ALA A 278 -18.24 4.03 -12.00
C ALA A 278 -18.77 4.73 -10.74
N ILE A 279 -20.05 4.52 -10.39
CA ILE A 279 -20.64 5.07 -9.16
C ILE A 279 -19.93 4.54 -7.92
N GLU A 280 -19.66 3.23 -7.89
CA GLU A 280 -18.95 2.62 -6.77
C GLU A 280 -17.56 3.23 -6.63
N ARG A 281 -16.78 3.29 -7.72
CA ARG A 281 -15.44 3.87 -7.73
C ARG A 281 -15.45 5.33 -7.29
N ALA A 282 -16.41 6.13 -7.75
CA ALA A 282 -16.56 7.52 -7.34
C ALA A 282 -16.74 7.64 -5.82
N ARG A 283 -17.58 6.80 -5.20
CA ARG A 283 -17.76 6.79 -3.74
C ARG A 283 -16.47 6.42 -3.01
N TRP A 284 -15.75 5.42 -3.50
CA TRP A 284 -14.52 4.94 -2.86
C TRP A 284 -13.38 5.95 -2.91
N PHE A 285 -13.29 6.76 -3.96
CA PHE A 285 -12.29 7.83 -4.05
C PHE A 285 -12.81 9.19 -3.56
N GLY A 286 -13.94 9.22 -2.85
CA GLY A 286 -14.43 10.41 -2.16
C GLY A 286 -15.05 11.48 -3.06
N LEU A 287 -15.49 11.13 -4.29
CA LEU A 287 -16.23 12.07 -5.12
C LEU A 287 -17.60 12.37 -4.49
N ARG A 288 -17.96 13.65 -4.42
CA ARG A 288 -19.25 14.10 -3.90
C ARG A 288 -20.39 13.77 -4.85
N ARG A 289 -20.13 13.84 -6.16
CA ARG A 289 -21.11 13.57 -7.20
C ARG A 289 -20.39 13.09 -8.46
N LEU A 290 -21.07 12.17 -9.13
CA LEU A 290 -20.75 11.68 -10.46
C LEU A 290 -21.94 12.03 -11.36
N CYS A 291 -21.71 12.72 -12.47
CA CYS A 291 -22.70 12.85 -13.54
C CYS A 291 -22.34 11.87 -14.64
N LEU A 292 -23.33 11.03 -14.99
CA LEU A 292 -23.25 10.19 -16.16
C LEU A 292 -23.66 11.05 -17.36
N THR A 293 -22.73 11.21 -18.27
CA THR A 293 -22.89 12.01 -19.48
C THR A 293 -22.73 11.07 -20.66
N GLU A 294 -23.81 10.86 -21.39
CA GLU A 294 -23.80 10.14 -22.65
C GLU A 294 -23.90 11.18 -23.78
N HIS A 295 -23.10 10.97 -24.82
CA HIS A 295 -23.33 11.71 -26.05
C HIS A 295 -24.59 11.14 -26.68
N ALA A 296 -25.69 11.91 -26.70
CA ALA A 296 -26.95 11.48 -27.29
C ALA A 296 -26.81 10.76 -28.65
N PRO A 297 -25.96 11.19 -29.61
CA PRO A 297 -25.85 10.47 -30.88
C PRO A 297 -25.16 9.09 -30.76
N GLN A 298 -24.47 8.77 -29.67
CA GLN A 298 -24.00 7.41 -29.42
C GLN A 298 -25.15 6.43 -29.14
N LEU A 299 -26.29 6.92 -28.67
CA LEU A 299 -27.48 6.10 -28.39
C LEU A 299 -28.37 5.91 -29.61
N TYR A 300 -28.33 6.84 -30.57
CA TYR A 300 -29.28 6.92 -31.69
C TYR A 300 -28.61 7.00 -33.06
N CYS A 301 -27.32 6.76 -33.20
CA CYS A 301 -26.68 6.68 -34.51
C CYS A 301 -25.86 5.40 -34.58
N LEU A 302 -25.32 5.10 -35.76
CA LEU A 302 -24.27 4.09 -35.89
C LEU A 302 -22.93 4.70 -35.49
N ALA A 303 -22.01 3.88 -34.97
CA ALA A 303 -20.68 4.33 -34.56
C ALA A 303 -19.94 5.05 -35.70
N GLU A 304 -20.07 4.55 -36.93
CA GLU A 304 -19.47 5.17 -38.10
C GLU A 304 -19.99 6.59 -38.37
N ASP A 305 -21.26 6.85 -38.10
CA ASP A 305 -21.91 8.15 -38.29
C ASP A 305 -21.58 9.11 -37.16
N PHE A 306 -21.40 8.58 -35.95
CA PHE A 306 -20.90 9.33 -34.82
C PHE A 306 -19.48 9.83 -35.07
N TRP A 307 -18.53 8.93 -35.39
CA TRP A 307 -17.12 9.26 -35.55
C TRP A 307 -16.81 10.13 -36.78
N LYS A 308 -17.65 10.06 -37.83
CA LYS A 308 -17.57 10.95 -39.00
C LYS A 308 -18.32 12.28 -38.77
N ALA A 309 -18.88 12.50 -37.58
CA ALA A 309 -19.72 13.65 -37.24
C ALA A 309 -20.96 13.83 -38.15
N ARG A 310 -21.41 12.78 -38.85
CA ARG A 310 -22.55 12.85 -39.80
C ARG A 310 -23.85 13.21 -39.10
N HIS A 311 -24.05 12.77 -37.86
CA HIS A 311 -25.20 13.14 -37.03
C HIS A 311 -25.35 14.66 -36.79
N ILE A 312 -24.28 15.45 -36.97
CA ILE A 312 -24.32 16.92 -36.88
C ILE A 312 -24.84 17.53 -38.18
N PHE A 313 -24.46 16.95 -39.33
CA PHE A 313 -24.69 17.53 -40.66
C PHE A 313 -25.85 16.89 -41.42
N GLU A 314 -26.29 15.69 -41.03
CA GLU A 314 -27.37 14.91 -41.64
C GLU A 314 -28.49 14.62 -40.63
N PRO A 315 -29.42 15.57 -40.39
CA PRO A 315 -30.49 15.42 -39.38
C PRO A 315 -31.38 14.18 -39.54
N ARG A 316 -31.40 13.56 -40.73
CA ARG A 316 -32.17 12.34 -41.00
C ARG A 316 -31.70 11.14 -40.17
N LEU A 317 -30.42 11.08 -39.82
CA LEU A 317 -29.82 9.97 -39.07
C LEU A 317 -30.48 9.80 -37.69
N TRP A 318 -30.88 10.92 -37.06
CA TRP A 318 -31.62 10.90 -35.80
C TRP A 318 -33.04 10.31 -35.92
N ARG A 319 -33.67 10.46 -37.08
CA ARG A 319 -35.04 10.00 -37.32
C ARG A 319 -35.08 8.54 -37.72
N GLU A 320 -34.12 8.13 -38.55
CA GLU A 320 -33.98 6.75 -39.04
C GLU A 320 -33.70 5.78 -37.88
N ALA A 321 -32.91 6.20 -36.88
CA ALA A 321 -32.60 5.35 -35.72
C ALA A 321 -33.71 5.19 -34.68
N GLN A 322 -34.82 5.93 -34.78
CA GLN A 322 -35.99 5.78 -33.90
C GLN A 322 -37.06 4.83 -34.49
N ALA A 323 -36.84 4.33 -35.71
CA ALA A 323 -37.85 3.58 -36.46
C ALA A 323 -37.74 2.06 -36.32
N ASP A 324 -36.75 1.56 -35.58
CA ASP A 324 -36.54 0.15 -35.20
C ASP A 324 -36.78 -0.06 -33.70
#